data_AF-A0A356X4W6-F1
#
_entry.id   AF-A0A356X4W6-F1
#
_cell.length_a   1.000
_cell.length_b   1.000
_cell.length_c   1.000
_cell.angle_alpha   90.00
_cell.angle_beta   90.00
_cell.angle_gamma   90.00
#
_symmetry.space_group_name_H-M   'P 1'
#
loop_
_entity.id
_entity.type
_entity.pdbx_description
1 polymer ?
#
loop_
_entity_poly.entity_id
_entity_poly.type
_entity_poly.pdbx_seq_one_letter_code
_entity_poly.pdbx_strand_id
1 'polypeptide(L)'
;SSSRSFTQLGAELLYRFGMDESFYVGGRYNTVSGESLADGDIDISRINLGGGWFMTENVMTKLEYVNQSYDGFSGDYAGAEFSGIMLEAVISF
;
A
#
# COMPACT_ATOMS: atom_id res chain seq x y z
N SER A 1 12.12 -15.67 27.60
CA SER A 1 12.41 -15.36 26.19
C SER A 1 11.14 -14.72 25.63
N SER A 2 11.08 -13.40 25.55
CA SER A 2 9.89 -12.71 25.03
C SER A 2 9.99 -12.69 23.51
N SER A 3 9.49 -13.74 22.88
CA SER A 3 9.40 -13.85 21.42
C SER A 3 8.45 -12.77 20.93
N ARG A 4 8.98 -11.70 20.33
CA ARG A 4 8.17 -10.65 19.71
C ARG A 4 7.69 -11.19 18.36
N SER A 5 6.42 -11.57 18.28
CA SER A 5 5.77 -11.97 17.04
C SER A 5 5.36 -10.72 16.25
N PHE A 6 5.87 -10.59 15.03
CA PHE A 6 5.34 -9.65 14.05
C PHE A 6 4.75 -10.45 12.90
N THR A 7 3.48 -10.21 12.60
CA THR A 7 2.77 -10.80 11.48
C THR A 7 2.57 -9.73 10.43
N GLN A 8 3.07 -9.98 9.22
CA GLN A 8 2.85 -9.11 8.07
C GLN A 8 2.00 -9.87 7.06
N LEU A 9 0.83 -9.36 6.73
CA LEU A 9 -0.04 -9.92 5.71
C LEU A 9 -0.19 -8.90 4.60
N GLY A 10 0.12 -9.32 3.38
CA GLY A 10 -0.05 -8.54 2.17
C GLY A 10 -0.98 -9.27 1.21
N ALA A 11 -1.95 -8.55 0.65
CA ALA A 11 -2.79 -9.00 -0.45
C ALA A 11 -2.71 -7.97 -1.58
N GLU A 12 -2.60 -8.45 -2.81
CA GLU A 12 -2.58 -7.61 -4.00
C GLU A 12 -3.54 -8.19 -5.03
N LEU A 13 -4.29 -7.32 -5.68
CA LEU A 13 -5.17 -7.65 -6.79
C LEU A 13 -4.92 -6.65 -7.91
N LEU A 14 -4.76 -7.16 -9.12
CA LEU A 14 -4.55 -6.35 -10.30
C LEU A 14 -5.34 -6.94 -11.47
N TYR A 15 -5.99 -6.06 -12.22
CA TYR A 15 -6.74 -6.40 -13.41
C TYR A 15 -6.24 -5.56 -14.58
N ARG A 16 -5.88 -6.24 -15.68
CA ARG A 16 -5.43 -5.62 -16.93
C ARG A 16 -6.52 -5.66 -17.97
N PHE A 17 -6.66 -4.59 -18.74
CA PHE A 17 -7.69 -4.43 -19.76
C PHE A 17 -7.28 -3.40 -20.82
N GLY A 18 -8.05 -3.34 -21.92
CA GLY A 18 -7.78 -2.46 -23.06
C GLY A 18 -7.22 -3.20 -24.28
N MET A 19 -7.09 -2.48 -25.40
CA MET A 19 -6.38 -3.01 -26.58
C MET A 19 -4.92 -3.26 -26.17
N ASP A 20 -4.47 -4.49 -26.37
CA ASP A 20 -3.15 -4.99 -25.98
C ASP A 20 -2.86 -4.92 -24.47
N GLU A 21 -3.89 -4.96 -23.60
CA GLU A 21 -3.74 -4.92 -22.14
C GLU A 21 -3.02 -3.65 -21.63
N SER A 22 -3.16 -2.55 -22.38
CA SER A 22 -2.49 -1.27 -22.15
C SER A 22 -2.90 -0.56 -20.84
N PHE A 23 -3.97 -0.96 -20.18
CA PHE A 23 -4.40 -0.38 -18.91
C PHE A 23 -4.41 -1.43 -17.80
N TYR A 24 -4.09 -1.00 -16.59
CA TYR A 24 -4.30 -1.80 -15.40
C TYR A 24 -4.95 -0.98 -14.29
N VAL A 25 -5.75 -1.65 -13.47
CA VAL A 25 -6.20 -1.14 -12.18
C VAL A 25 -5.87 -2.19 -11.13
N GLY A 26 -5.51 -1.76 -9.95
CA GLY A 26 -5.12 -2.66 -8.89
C GLY A 26 -5.25 -2.04 -7.53
N GLY A 27 -5.34 -2.91 -6.55
CA GLY A 27 -5.34 -2.58 -5.15
C GLY A 27 -4.36 -3.46 -4.41
N ARG A 28 -3.68 -2.89 -3.43
CA ARG A 28 -2.81 -3.61 -2.51
C ARG A 28 -3.22 -3.26 -1.09
N TYR A 29 -3.44 -4.28 -0.29
CA TYR A 29 -3.66 -4.18 1.14
C TYR A 29 -2.46 -4.79 1.86
N ASN A 30 -1.84 -4.06 2.78
CA ASN A 30 -0.82 -4.60 3.66
C ASN A 30 -1.22 -4.30 5.11
N THR A 31 -1.14 -5.29 5.98
CA THR A 31 -1.30 -5.12 7.41
C THR A 31 -0.08 -5.68 8.11
N VAL A 32 0.38 -4.96 9.13
CA VAL A 32 1.50 -5.34 9.97
C VAL A 32 1.00 -5.26 11.41
N SER A 33 0.92 -6.41 12.05
CA SER A 33 0.45 -6.56 13.42
C SER A 33 1.60 -7.10 14.29
N GLY A 34 1.80 -6.54 15.48
CA GLY A 34 2.81 -7.08 16.39
C GLY A 34 2.74 -6.54 17.82
N GLU A 35 3.23 -7.35 18.75
CA GLU A 35 3.22 -7.02 20.19
C GLU A 35 4.39 -6.07 20.54
N SER A 36 4.06 -4.87 21.02
CA SER A 36 5.02 -3.86 21.48
C SER A 36 5.07 -3.75 23.00
N LEU A 37 6.28 -3.64 23.54
CA LEU A 37 6.53 -3.58 24.99
C LEU A 37 6.07 -2.28 25.67
N ALA A 38 5.75 -1.24 24.89
CA ALA A 38 5.39 0.09 25.40
C ALA A 38 3.88 0.38 25.39
N ASP A 39 3.12 -0.20 24.45
CA ASP A 39 1.73 0.20 24.16
C ASP A 39 0.75 -0.96 23.92
N GLY A 40 1.21 -2.22 23.87
CA GLY A 40 0.35 -3.39 23.56
C GLY A 40 0.41 -3.81 22.08
N ASP A 41 -0.71 -4.31 21.54
CA ASP A 41 -0.85 -4.72 20.14
C ASP A 41 -0.83 -3.49 19.21
N ILE A 42 0.15 -3.43 18.30
CA ILE A 42 0.26 -2.37 17.29
C ILE A 42 -0.18 -2.94 15.94
N ASP A 43 -1.13 -2.26 15.29
CA ASP A 43 -1.65 -2.59 13.97
C ASP A 43 -1.44 -1.44 12.98
N ILE A 44 -0.70 -1.71 11.92
CA ILE A 44 -0.47 -0.75 10.84
C ILE A 44 -1.10 -1.33 9.57
N SER A 45 -2.14 -0.68 9.07
CA SER A 45 -2.79 -1.07 7.82
C SER A 45 -2.53 -0.04 6.72
N ARG A 46 -2.24 -0.51 5.51
CA ARG A 46 -1.99 0.32 4.33
C ARG A 46 -2.78 -0.22 3.15
N ILE A 47 -3.63 0.63 2.60
CA ILE A 47 -4.37 0.42 1.37
C ILE A 47 -3.74 1.29 0.29
N ASN A 48 -3.32 0.66 -0.81
CA ASN A 48 -2.97 1.33 -2.05
C ASN A 48 -4.02 0.98 -3.08
N LEU A 49 -4.59 1.98 -3.74
CA LEU A 49 -5.50 1.80 -4.86
C LEU A 49 -5.00 2.63 -6.00
N GLY A 50 -4.81 2.02 -7.16
CA GLY A 50 -4.23 2.75 -8.28
C GLY A 50 -4.52 2.10 -9.62
N GLY A 51 -4.12 2.82 -10.65
CA GLY A 51 -4.15 2.31 -12.01
C GLY A 51 -3.00 2.88 -12.80
N GLY A 52 -2.65 2.19 -13.87
CA GLY A 52 -1.64 2.68 -14.79
C GLY A 52 -2.00 2.38 -16.23
N TRP A 53 -1.31 3.12 -17.09
CA TRP A 53 -1.48 3.12 -18.52
C TRP A 53 -0.12 2.98 -19.18
N PHE A 54 0.05 1.87 -19.91
CA PHE A 54 1.12 1.65 -20.85
C PHE A 54 0.83 2.47 -22.11
N MET A 55 1.49 3.61 -22.23
CA MET A 55 1.40 4.47 -23.43
C MET A 55 2.15 3.85 -24.60
N THR A 56 3.25 3.16 -24.30
CA THR A 56 4.01 2.31 -25.23
C THR A 56 4.56 1.10 -24.46
N GLU A 57 5.18 0.15 -25.15
CA GLU A 57 5.85 -1.01 -24.52
C GLU A 57 6.96 -0.59 -23.52
N ASN A 58 7.50 0.62 -23.68
CA ASN A 58 8.61 1.14 -22.89
C ASN A 58 8.21 2.27 -21.93
N VAL A 59 6.99 2.81 -22.05
CA VAL A 59 6.52 3.97 -21.28
C VAL A 59 5.21 3.65 -20.58
N MET A 60 5.23 3.74 -19.26
CA MET A 60 4.06 3.52 -18.42
C MET A 60 3.88 4.71 -17.47
N THR A 61 2.64 5.18 -17.34
CA THR A 61 2.26 6.16 -16.32
C THR A 61 1.34 5.48 -15.33
N LYS A 62 1.53 5.71 -14.04
CA LYS A 62 0.65 5.18 -12.98
C LYS A 62 0.25 6.26 -12.00
N LEU A 63 -0.97 6.13 -11.51
CA LEU A 63 -1.57 6.96 -10.48
C LEU A 63 -2.02 6.04 -9.35
N GLU A 64 -1.53 6.29 -8.14
CA GLU A 64 -1.86 5.51 -6.96
C GLU A 64 -2.32 6.44 -5.83
N TYR A 65 -3.39 6.07 -5.16
CA TYR A 65 -3.83 6.65 -3.90
C TYR A 65 -3.41 5.70 -2.78
N VAL A 66 -2.69 6.23 -1.81
CA VAL A 66 -2.22 5.49 -0.64
C VAL A 66 -2.93 6.05 0.57
N ASN A 67 -3.57 5.17 1.32
CA ASN A 67 -4.11 5.46 2.63
C ASN A 67 -3.50 4.49 3.63
N GLN A 68 -2.93 5.02 4.69
CA GLN A 68 -2.29 4.24 5.72
C GLN A 68 -2.79 4.70 7.08
N SER A 69 -3.31 3.75 7.84
CA SER A 69 -3.86 3.93 9.18
C SER A 69 -2.91 3.29 10.18
N TYR A 70 -2.70 4.00 11.29
CA TYR A 70 -1.92 3.53 12.42
C TYR A 70 -2.88 3.36 13.63
N ASP A 71 -3.25 2.13 13.92
CA ASP A 71 -4.13 1.75 15.03
C ASP A 71 -3.31 1.13 16.17
N GLY A 72 -3.69 1.40 17.42
CA GLY A 72 -3.00 0.87 18.62
C GLY A 72 -1.83 1.72 19.14
N PHE A 73 -1.74 3.00 18.76
CA PHE A 73 -0.78 3.95 19.34
C PHE A 73 -1.46 4.87 20.37
N SER A 74 -1.00 4.90 21.62
CA SER A 74 -1.41 5.88 22.64
C SER A 74 -0.51 7.12 22.61
N GLY A 75 -1.10 8.33 22.58
CA GLY A 75 -0.38 9.62 22.56
C GLY A 75 -0.72 10.49 21.35
N ASP A 76 0.18 11.43 20.98
CA ASP A 76 -0.01 12.39 19.86
C ASP A 76 -0.16 11.74 18.46
N TYR A 77 0.03 10.41 18.36
CA TYR A 77 -0.10 9.61 17.13
C TYR A 77 -1.34 8.70 17.13
N ALA A 78 -2.22 8.84 18.12
CA ALA A 78 -3.49 8.12 18.18
C ALA A 78 -4.38 8.53 17.01
N GLY A 79 -4.59 7.62 16.05
CA GLY A 79 -5.33 7.89 14.83
C GLY A 79 -4.56 8.69 13.78
N ALA A 80 -3.22 8.64 13.80
CA ALA A 80 -2.43 9.20 12.71
C ALA A 80 -2.75 8.44 11.40
N GLU A 81 -3.31 9.16 10.44
CA GLU A 81 -3.63 8.63 9.12
C GLU A 81 -2.83 9.39 8.08
N PHE A 82 -2.14 8.65 7.21
CA PHE A 82 -1.52 9.21 6.03
C PHE A 82 -2.42 8.94 4.81
N SER A 83 -2.80 10.00 4.10
CA SER A 83 -3.43 9.88 2.79
C SER A 83 -2.63 10.70 1.77
N GLY A 84 -2.35 10.09 0.62
CA GLY A 84 -1.52 10.71 -0.40
C GLY A 84 -1.82 10.16 -1.79
N ILE A 85 -1.57 10.99 -2.79
CA ILE A 85 -1.63 10.60 -4.21
C ILE A 85 -0.20 10.57 -4.73
N MET A 86 0.13 9.51 -5.47
CA MET A 86 1.38 9.35 -6.20
C MET A 86 1.08 9.28 -7.69
N LEU A 87 1.78 10.10 -8.46
CA LEU A 87 1.79 10.03 -9.92
C LEU A 87 3.22 9.74 -10.35
N GLU A 88 3.41 8.67 -11.11
CA GLU A 88 4.73 8.22 -11.54
C GLU A 88 4.72 7.91 -13.04
N ALA A 89 5.81 8.28 -13.71
CA ALA A 89 6.07 7.91 -15.10
C ALA A 89 7.34 7.06 -15.14
N VAL A 90 7.25 5.87 -15.73
CA VAL A 90 8.31 4.88 -15.84
C VAL A 90 8.69 4.76 -17.32
N ILE A 91 9.99 4.92 -17.61
CA ILE A 91 10.56 4.77 -18.94
C ILE A 91 11.64 3.69 -18.85
N SER A 92 11.50 2.63 -19.64
CA SER A 92 12.48 1.54 -19.77
C SER A 92 13.22 1.67 -21.11
N PHE A 93 14.54 1.39 -21.11
CA PHE A 93 15.42 1.49 -22.29
C PHE A 93 15.87 0.11 -22.75
#